data_AF-A0A7W0YM95-F1
#
_entry.id   AF-A0A7W0YM95-F1
#
_cell.length_a   1.000
_cell.length_b   1.000
_cell.length_c   1.000
_cell.angle_alpha   90.00
_cell.angle_beta   90.00
_cell.angle_gamma   90.00
#
_symmetry.space_group_name_H-M   'P 1'
#
loop_
_entity.id
_entity.type
_entity.pdbx_description
1 polymer ?
#
loop_
_entity_poly.entity_id
_entity_poly.type
_entity_poly.pdbx_seq_one_letter_code
_entity_poly.pdbx_strand_id
1 'polypeptide(L)'
;LYEDFNREFATYWKGKTGQDVKIRQSHGGSGKQARSVIDGLEADVVTLALAYDIDQIAEKGRSLPAGWQSRLPHNSSPYTSTIVLLVRKGNPKGIKDWGDLARPGISIITPNPKTSGGARWNYLAAWAWALRQPGGSEAKAKDFVSRVYRNVPVLDAGARGSTTTFVERGIGDVLLAWENEALLAIKELGPGKFEVVAPSVSVLAEPPVAVVDKAAGKRGTKPVAQAYLEYLYTPAGQELAARHFYRPRLASVAAKYQAQFPKVTLFTIDEAFGGWKKAHAAHFADGALFDQIYRPGR
;
A
#
# COMPACT_ATOMS: atom_id res chain seq x y z
N LEU A 1 2.43 2.73 -12.77
CA LEU A 1 3.87 2.84 -12.45
C LEU A 1 4.70 1.77 -13.16
N TYR A 2 4.62 0.50 -12.75
CA TYR A 2 5.62 -0.49 -13.15
C TYR A 2 5.63 -0.83 -14.66
N GLU A 3 4.53 -0.66 -15.38
CA GLU A 3 4.54 -0.78 -16.84
C GLU A 3 5.50 0.22 -17.51
N ASP A 4 5.37 1.51 -17.19
CA ASP A 4 6.26 2.55 -17.70
C ASP A 4 7.69 2.39 -17.17
N PHE A 5 7.84 2.03 -15.90
CA PHE A 5 9.14 1.76 -15.29
C PHE A 5 9.87 0.60 -15.97
N ASN A 6 9.16 -0.47 -16.34
CA ASN A 6 9.76 -1.60 -17.03
C ASN A 6 10.28 -1.22 -18.42
N ARG A 7 9.52 -0.40 -19.17
CA ARG A 7 9.94 0.10 -20.48
C ARG A 7 11.16 1.02 -20.37
N GLU A 8 11.15 1.91 -19.39
CA GLU A 8 12.28 2.81 -19.10
C GLU A 8 13.53 2.00 -18.72
N PHE A 9 13.40 1.08 -17.76
CA PHE A 9 14.53 0.28 -17.28
C PHE A 9 15.11 -0.62 -18.38
N ALA A 10 14.26 -1.27 -19.19
CA ALA A 10 14.74 -2.10 -20.29
C ALA A 10 15.57 -1.29 -21.30
N THR A 11 15.14 -0.05 -21.59
CA THR A 11 15.88 0.87 -22.47
C THR A 11 17.21 1.28 -21.83
N TYR A 12 17.20 1.68 -20.55
CA TYR A 12 18.41 2.01 -19.79
C TYR A 12 19.40 0.83 -19.76
N TRP A 13 18.92 -0.37 -19.47
CA TRP A 13 19.76 -1.54 -19.32
C TRP A 13 20.39 -1.97 -20.64
N LYS A 14 19.61 -1.95 -21.74
CA LYS A 14 20.13 -2.21 -23.08
C LYS A 14 21.19 -1.19 -23.48
N GLY A 15 20.96 0.11 -23.23
CA GLY A 15 21.94 1.14 -23.51
C GLY A 15 23.23 0.99 -22.69
N LYS A 16 23.13 0.57 -21.43
CA LYS A 16 24.27 0.41 -20.52
C LYS A 16 25.08 -0.87 -20.76
N THR A 17 24.42 -1.97 -21.13
CA THR A 17 25.03 -3.31 -21.11
C THR A 17 24.94 -4.06 -22.44
N GLY A 18 24.14 -3.58 -23.39
CA GLY A 18 23.79 -4.31 -24.61
C GLY A 18 22.77 -5.44 -24.41
N GLN A 19 22.39 -5.76 -23.17
CA GLN A 19 21.48 -6.86 -22.86
C GLN A 19 20.01 -6.46 -23.00
N ASP A 20 19.23 -7.26 -23.73
CA ASP A 20 17.77 -7.17 -23.74
C ASP A 20 17.17 -7.83 -22.49
N VAL A 21 16.23 -7.13 -21.84
CA VAL A 21 15.56 -7.62 -20.62
C VAL A 21 14.05 -7.56 -20.82
N LYS A 22 13.38 -8.69 -20.55
CA LYS A 22 11.92 -8.80 -20.56
C LYS A 22 11.40 -8.96 -19.14
N ILE A 23 10.66 -7.97 -18.66
CA ILE A 23 10.08 -7.99 -17.31
C ILE A 23 8.62 -8.44 -17.41
N ARG A 24 8.25 -9.46 -16.62
CA ARG A 24 6.88 -9.92 -16.48
C ARG A 24 6.36 -9.55 -15.09
N GLN A 25 5.12 -9.09 -15.02
CA GLN A 25 4.53 -8.61 -13.78
C GLN A 25 3.38 -9.51 -13.33
N SER A 26 3.20 -9.62 -12.02
CA SER A 26 2.04 -10.23 -11.40
C SER A 26 1.54 -9.30 -10.30
N HIS A 27 0.28 -8.89 -10.39
CA HIS A 27 -0.35 -7.98 -9.43
C HIS A 27 -1.44 -8.69 -8.63
N GLY A 28 -1.58 -8.33 -7.36
CA GLY A 28 -2.57 -8.89 -6.46
C GLY A 28 -2.44 -8.30 -5.05
N GLY A 29 -3.27 -8.78 -4.13
CA GLY A 29 -3.13 -8.43 -2.72
C GLY A 29 -1.74 -8.83 -2.21
N SER A 30 -1.02 -7.91 -1.57
CA SER A 30 0.39 -8.08 -1.17
C SER A 30 0.66 -9.35 -0.36
N GLY A 31 -0.19 -9.66 0.63
CA GLY A 31 -0.07 -10.89 1.41
C GLY A 31 -0.33 -12.16 0.60
N LYS A 32 -1.23 -12.09 -0.41
CA LYS A 32 -1.46 -13.21 -1.34
C LYS A 32 -0.24 -13.41 -2.26
N GLN A 33 0.34 -12.33 -2.78
CA GLN A 33 1.54 -12.39 -3.62
C GLN A 33 2.74 -12.96 -2.86
N ALA A 34 2.94 -12.54 -1.60
CA ALA A 34 3.98 -13.09 -0.75
C ALA A 34 3.83 -14.61 -0.55
N ARG A 35 2.61 -15.09 -0.28
CA ARG A 35 2.33 -16.54 -0.20
C ARG A 35 2.66 -17.25 -1.49
N SER A 36 2.28 -16.72 -2.66
CA SER A 36 2.63 -17.33 -3.94
C SER A 36 4.14 -17.51 -4.11
N VAL A 37 4.97 -16.55 -3.67
CA VAL A 37 6.44 -16.68 -3.69
C VAL A 37 6.93 -17.76 -2.73
N ILE A 38 6.38 -17.81 -1.51
CA ILE A 38 6.69 -18.85 -0.51
C ILE A 38 6.35 -20.24 -1.06
N ASP A 39 5.22 -20.36 -1.76
CA ASP A 39 4.69 -21.61 -2.31
C ASP A 39 5.34 -22.03 -3.64
N GLY A 40 6.29 -21.24 -4.16
CA GLY A 40 7.16 -21.64 -5.28
C GLY A 40 7.14 -20.75 -6.53
N LEU A 41 6.39 -19.63 -6.53
CA LEU A 41 6.51 -18.65 -7.61
C LEU A 41 7.92 -18.04 -7.62
N GLU A 42 8.70 -18.36 -8.65
CA GLU A 42 10.08 -17.88 -8.81
C GLU A 42 10.14 -16.44 -9.32
N ALA A 43 9.79 -15.48 -8.47
CA ALA A 43 9.97 -14.05 -8.74
C ALA A 43 11.43 -13.65 -8.49
N ASP A 44 12.10 -12.96 -9.43
CA ASP A 44 13.46 -12.44 -9.24
C ASP A 44 13.51 -11.27 -8.24
N VAL A 45 12.46 -10.45 -8.24
CA VAL A 45 12.26 -9.33 -7.34
C VAL A 45 10.83 -9.33 -6.82
N VAL A 46 10.63 -8.80 -5.63
CA VAL A 46 9.32 -8.52 -5.06
C VAL A 46 9.20 -7.04 -4.75
N THR A 47 8.05 -6.46 -5.06
CA THR A 47 7.72 -5.06 -4.82
C THR A 47 6.36 -5.02 -4.12
N LEU A 48 6.38 -5.13 -2.79
CA LEU A 48 5.20 -5.42 -1.98
C LEU A 48 4.69 -4.17 -1.27
N ALA A 49 3.54 -4.29 -0.60
CA ALA A 49 2.87 -3.14 -0.01
C ALA A 49 3.42 -2.73 1.36
N LEU A 50 4.13 -3.63 2.05
CA LEU A 50 4.62 -3.44 3.43
C LEU A 50 5.71 -4.46 3.77
N ALA A 51 6.57 -4.13 4.74
CA ALA A 51 7.76 -4.91 5.07
C ALA A 51 7.44 -6.32 5.59
N TYR A 52 6.39 -6.47 6.39
CA TYR A 52 5.99 -7.77 6.93
C TYR A 52 5.81 -8.84 5.84
N ASP A 53 5.28 -8.48 4.66
CA ASP A 53 5.03 -9.46 3.61
C ASP A 53 6.35 -10.00 3.02
N ILE A 54 7.41 -9.18 2.95
CA ILE A 54 8.75 -9.63 2.53
C ILE A 54 9.44 -10.39 3.67
N ASP A 55 9.24 -9.99 4.93
CA ASP A 55 9.71 -10.76 6.10
C ASP A 55 9.18 -12.19 6.07
N GLN A 56 7.91 -12.39 5.69
CA GLN A 56 7.34 -13.74 5.55
C GLN A 56 8.03 -14.56 4.47
N ILE A 57 8.46 -13.95 3.35
CA ILE A 57 9.25 -14.63 2.31
C ILE A 57 10.63 -15.03 2.86
N ALA A 58 11.26 -14.17 3.64
CA ALA A 58 12.55 -14.46 4.28
C ALA A 58 12.43 -15.57 5.33
N GLU A 59 11.45 -15.50 6.22
CA GLU A 59 11.29 -16.42 7.36
C GLU A 59 10.76 -17.79 6.93
N LYS A 60 9.69 -17.82 6.11
CA LYS A 60 9.00 -19.07 5.73
C LYS A 60 9.53 -19.63 4.42
N GLY A 61 9.72 -18.77 3.43
CA GLY A 61 10.22 -19.16 2.10
C GLY A 61 11.74 -19.35 2.06
N ARG A 62 12.49 -18.83 3.04
CA ARG A 62 13.96 -18.87 3.12
C ARG A 62 14.63 -18.50 1.79
N SER A 63 14.03 -17.55 1.07
CA SER A 63 14.41 -17.21 -0.31
C SER A 63 15.24 -15.92 -0.41
N LEU A 64 15.38 -15.20 0.70
CA LEU A 64 16.23 -14.02 0.93
C LEU A 64 16.51 -13.92 2.44
N PRO A 65 17.58 -13.22 2.90
CA PRO A 65 17.93 -13.17 4.32
C PRO A 65 17.02 -12.25 5.13
N ALA A 66 17.02 -12.43 6.45
CA ALA A 66 16.27 -11.57 7.37
C ALA A 66 16.67 -10.08 7.30
N GLY A 67 17.94 -9.78 7.04
CA GLY A 67 18.45 -8.42 6.89
C GLY A 67 18.22 -7.79 5.51
N TRP A 68 17.18 -8.20 4.78
CA TRP A 68 16.94 -7.70 3.43
C TRP A 68 16.61 -6.20 3.39
N GLN A 69 15.91 -5.70 4.40
CA GLN A 69 15.35 -4.34 4.41
C GLN A 69 16.41 -3.25 4.43
N SER A 70 17.62 -3.55 4.90
CA SER A 70 18.77 -2.64 4.91
C SER A 70 19.60 -2.67 3.63
N ARG A 71 19.29 -3.55 2.66
CA ARG A 71 20.07 -3.68 1.42
C ARG A 71 19.89 -2.49 0.48
N LEU A 72 18.78 -1.79 0.57
CA LEU A 72 18.49 -0.59 -0.21
C LEU A 72 18.12 0.58 0.72
N PRO A 73 18.37 1.83 0.30
CA PRO A 73 18.07 3.00 1.11
C PRO A 73 16.60 3.08 1.55
N HIS A 74 16.38 3.81 2.66
CA HIS A 74 15.06 4.16 3.17
C HIS A 74 14.15 2.94 3.40
N ASN A 75 14.62 1.99 4.21
CA ASN A 75 13.88 0.76 4.53
C ASN A 75 13.50 -0.03 3.27
N SER A 76 14.40 -0.03 2.27
CA SER A 76 14.15 -0.59 0.94
C SER A 76 12.85 -0.11 0.29
N SER A 77 12.43 1.11 0.58
CA SER A 77 11.18 1.71 0.07
C SER A 77 11.49 2.96 -0.77
N PRO A 78 11.61 2.84 -2.10
CA PRO A 78 12.07 3.92 -2.98
C PRO A 78 11.10 5.11 -3.05
N TYR A 79 9.85 4.89 -2.72
CA TYR A 79 8.80 5.90 -2.65
C TYR A 79 7.91 5.61 -1.44
N THR A 80 7.06 6.56 -1.09
CA THR A 80 6.05 6.40 -0.06
C THR A 80 4.66 6.73 -0.60
N SER A 81 3.65 6.50 0.23
CA SER A 81 2.30 6.97 0.01
C SER A 81 1.62 7.15 1.37
N THR A 82 0.31 7.37 1.36
CA THR A 82 -0.51 7.39 2.54
C THR A 82 -1.93 6.90 2.23
N ILE A 83 -2.78 6.83 3.25
CA ILE A 83 -4.19 6.50 3.09
C ILE A 83 -5.01 7.79 3.12
N VAL A 84 -5.87 7.94 2.12
CA VAL A 84 -6.81 9.06 1.97
C VAL A 84 -8.23 8.53 1.79
N LEU A 85 -9.21 9.41 1.89
CA LEU A 85 -10.62 9.08 1.70
C LEU A 85 -11.03 9.58 0.31
N LEU A 86 -11.35 8.67 -0.62
CA LEU A 86 -11.91 9.05 -1.92
C LEU A 86 -13.45 9.05 -1.81
N VAL A 87 -14.07 10.20 -2.02
CA VAL A 87 -15.52 10.39 -1.93
C VAL A 87 -16.12 10.75 -3.29
N ARG A 88 -17.44 10.64 -3.41
CA ARG A 88 -18.18 11.09 -4.60
C ARG A 88 -18.16 12.62 -4.72
N LYS A 89 -18.31 13.12 -5.95
CA LYS A 89 -18.37 14.56 -6.25
C LYS A 89 -19.35 15.29 -5.33
N GLY A 90 -18.94 16.45 -4.81
CA GLY A 90 -19.73 17.26 -3.88
C GLY A 90 -19.81 16.69 -2.47
N ASN A 91 -19.20 15.53 -2.19
CA ASN A 91 -19.14 14.90 -0.88
C ASN A 91 -20.52 14.86 -0.18
N PRO A 92 -21.51 14.14 -0.73
CA PRO A 92 -22.91 14.20 -0.28
C PRO A 92 -23.11 13.72 1.16
N LYS A 93 -22.17 12.92 1.68
CA LYS A 93 -22.18 12.46 3.08
C LYS A 93 -21.43 13.41 4.02
N GLY A 94 -20.79 14.46 3.52
CA GLY A 94 -20.03 15.42 4.31
C GLY A 94 -18.90 14.77 5.12
N ILE A 95 -18.20 13.79 4.54
CA ILE A 95 -17.08 13.08 5.18
C ILE A 95 -15.86 14.01 5.19
N LYS A 96 -15.28 14.27 6.35
CA LYS A 96 -14.14 15.16 6.54
C LYS A 96 -12.96 14.48 7.20
N ASP A 97 -13.22 13.48 8.05
CA ASP A 97 -12.17 12.74 8.75
C ASP A 97 -12.60 11.31 9.09
N TRP A 98 -11.70 10.54 9.68
CA TRP A 98 -11.95 9.15 10.11
C TRP A 98 -13.20 9.01 11.00
N GLY A 99 -13.45 9.97 11.90
CA GLY A 99 -14.61 9.95 12.80
C GLY A 99 -15.96 9.86 12.08
N ASP A 100 -16.05 10.40 10.85
CA ASP A 100 -17.27 10.38 10.05
C ASP A 100 -17.62 9.00 9.50
N LEU A 101 -16.63 8.11 9.39
CA LEU A 101 -16.77 6.78 8.82
C LEU A 101 -17.60 5.84 9.70
N ALA A 102 -17.64 6.09 11.01
CA ALA A 102 -18.42 5.28 11.95
C ALA A 102 -19.89 5.72 12.08
N ARG A 103 -20.33 6.73 11.31
CA ARG A 103 -21.71 7.20 11.33
C ARG A 103 -22.65 6.17 10.66
N PRO A 104 -23.90 6.02 11.14
CA PRO A 104 -24.89 5.20 10.45
C PRO A 104 -25.15 5.69 9.02
N GLY A 105 -25.41 4.75 8.10
CA GLY A 105 -25.77 5.09 6.71
C GLY A 105 -24.60 5.56 5.83
N ILE A 106 -23.36 5.36 6.28
CA ILE A 106 -22.15 5.44 5.47
C ILE A 106 -21.82 4.04 4.96
N SER A 107 -21.61 3.91 3.66
CA SER A 107 -21.12 2.67 3.05
C SER A 107 -19.64 2.83 2.67
N ILE A 108 -18.77 1.96 3.17
CA ILE A 108 -17.31 2.09 3.05
C ILE A 108 -16.77 0.96 2.18
N ILE A 109 -15.98 1.30 1.17
CA ILE A 109 -15.19 0.33 0.43
C ILE A 109 -13.77 0.30 0.99
N THR A 110 -13.29 -0.90 1.33
CA THR A 110 -11.90 -1.16 1.72
C THR A 110 -11.58 -2.64 1.40
N PRO A 111 -10.34 -2.98 1.02
CA PRO A 111 -9.98 -4.37 0.74
C PRO A 111 -9.85 -5.20 2.03
N ASN A 112 -9.64 -6.51 1.89
CA ASN A 112 -9.49 -7.47 2.98
C ASN A 112 -8.08 -7.45 3.63
N PRO A 113 -7.92 -7.19 4.94
CA PRO A 113 -6.63 -7.23 5.65
C PRO A 113 -5.90 -8.59 5.62
N LYS A 114 -6.62 -9.70 5.41
CA LYS A 114 -6.02 -11.04 5.30
C LYS A 114 -5.28 -11.29 3.98
N THR A 115 -5.57 -10.50 2.95
CA THR A 115 -4.96 -10.67 1.60
C THR A 115 -4.26 -9.41 1.08
N SER A 116 -4.71 -8.22 1.48
CA SER A 116 -4.26 -6.94 0.94
C SER A 116 -3.40 -6.17 1.95
N GLY A 117 -2.22 -5.70 1.54
CA GLY A 117 -1.40 -4.82 2.37
C GLY A 117 -1.99 -3.42 2.51
N GLY A 118 -2.65 -2.90 1.47
CA GLY A 118 -3.39 -1.64 1.55
C GLY A 118 -4.49 -1.68 2.60
N ALA A 119 -5.18 -2.81 2.74
CA ALA A 119 -6.21 -2.98 3.77
C ALA A 119 -5.63 -2.90 5.19
N ARG A 120 -4.41 -3.43 5.40
CA ARG A 120 -3.72 -3.33 6.69
C ARG A 120 -3.33 -1.89 6.99
N TRP A 121 -2.81 -1.15 6.00
CA TRP A 121 -2.55 0.28 6.17
C TRP A 121 -3.84 1.08 6.47
N ASN A 122 -4.94 0.81 5.76
CA ASN A 122 -6.25 1.43 6.02
C ASN A 122 -6.71 1.18 7.46
N TYR A 123 -6.65 -0.08 7.90
CA TYR A 123 -7.01 -0.49 9.26
C TYR A 123 -6.16 0.24 10.31
N LEU A 124 -4.83 0.25 10.15
CA LEU A 124 -3.92 0.86 11.11
C LEU A 124 -4.05 2.39 11.14
N ALA A 125 -4.34 3.02 10.00
CA ALA A 125 -4.65 4.45 9.94
C ALA A 125 -5.87 4.81 10.80
N ALA A 126 -6.98 4.08 10.60
CA ALA A 126 -8.20 4.26 11.39
C ALA A 126 -7.98 3.96 12.89
N TRP A 127 -7.27 2.87 13.20
CA TRP A 127 -6.96 2.48 14.57
C TRP A 127 -6.13 3.54 15.30
N ALA A 128 -5.07 4.01 14.66
CA ALA A 128 -4.17 4.97 15.28
C ALA A 128 -4.78 6.38 15.36
N TRP A 129 -5.71 6.75 14.47
CA TRP A 129 -6.53 7.95 14.64
C TRP A 129 -7.38 7.84 15.92
N ALA A 130 -8.01 6.69 16.16
CA ALA A 130 -8.85 6.48 17.34
C ALA A 130 -8.06 6.50 18.65
N LEU A 131 -6.83 5.96 18.66
CA LEU A 131 -5.93 6.06 19.81
C LEU A 131 -5.52 7.50 20.14
N ARG A 132 -5.49 8.39 19.15
CA ARG A 132 -5.12 9.81 19.30
C ARG A 132 -6.27 10.72 19.74
N GLN A 133 -7.50 10.21 19.79
CA GLN A 133 -8.64 11.00 20.26
C GLN A 133 -8.58 11.24 21.78
N PRO A 134 -9.26 12.28 22.30
CA PRO A 134 -9.36 12.50 23.74
C PRO A 134 -9.82 11.26 24.51
N GLY A 135 -9.00 10.82 25.47
CA GLY A 135 -9.23 9.60 26.23
C GLY A 135 -9.17 8.32 25.39
N GLY A 136 -8.44 8.33 24.27
CA GLY A 136 -8.21 7.18 23.41
C GLY A 136 -7.58 6.01 24.16
N SER A 137 -8.04 4.81 23.84
CA SER A 137 -7.56 3.56 24.42
C SER A 137 -7.73 2.43 23.43
N GLU A 138 -7.08 1.29 23.66
CA GLU A 138 -7.22 0.12 22.78
C GLU A 138 -8.68 -0.33 22.64
N ALA A 139 -9.43 -0.31 23.75
CA ALA A 139 -10.86 -0.65 23.75
C ALA A 139 -11.69 0.32 22.89
N LYS A 140 -11.42 1.63 22.97
CA LYS A 140 -12.10 2.63 22.13
C LYS A 140 -11.70 2.53 20.66
N ALA A 141 -10.43 2.24 20.37
CA ALA A 141 -9.97 2.00 19.00
C ALA A 141 -10.64 0.77 18.41
N LYS A 142 -10.75 -0.32 19.18
CA LYS A 142 -11.47 -1.53 18.78
C LYS A 142 -12.95 -1.25 18.51
N ASP A 143 -13.64 -0.53 19.40
CA ASP A 143 -15.04 -0.15 19.18
C ASP A 143 -15.21 0.70 17.90
N PHE A 144 -14.39 1.74 17.75
CA PHE A 144 -14.43 2.62 16.59
C PHE A 144 -14.22 1.84 15.29
N VAL A 145 -13.15 1.04 15.20
CA VAL A 145 -12.87 0.24 14.01
C VAL A 145 -13.95 -0.82 13.79
N SER A 146 -14.55 -1.39 14.84
CA SER A 146 -15.73 -2.27 14.70
C SER A 146 -16.89 -1.56 14.02
N ARG A 147 -17.21 -0.33 14.42
CA ARG A 147 -18.26 0.47 13.78
C ARG A 147 -17.93 0.84 12.34
N VAL A 148 -16.66 1.15 12.04
CA VAL A 148 -16.20 1.36 10.66
C VAL A 148 -16.41 0.10 9.81
N TYR A 149 -16.03 -1.09 10.31
CA TYR A 149 -16.19 -2.34 9.54
C TYR A 149 -17.63 -2.82 9.42
N ARG A 150 -18.54 -2.46 10.34
CA ARG A 150 -20.00 -2.66 10.15
C ARG A 150 -20.54 -1.89 8.94
N ASN A 151 -19.89 -0.81 8.57
CA ASN A 151 -20.24 0.00 7.40
C ASN A 151 -19.59 -0.53 6.10
N VAL A 152 -18.85 -1.64 6.14
CA VAL A 152 -18.16 -2.23 4.98
C VAL A 152 -18.97 -3.40 4.40
N PRO A 153 -19.63 -3.26 3.24
CA PRO A 153 -20.47 -4.31 2.67
C PRO A 153 -19.67 -5.43 1.99
N VAL A 154 -18.44 -5.13 1.53
CA VAL A 154 -17.60 -6.07 0.80
C VAL A 154 -16.12 -5.82 1.09
N LEU A 155 -15.35 -6.91 1.21
CA LEU A 155 -13.91 -6.89 1.36
C LEU A 155 -13.23 -7.51 0.13
N ASP A 156 -12.91 -6.69 -0.87
CA ASP A 156 -12.20 -7.15 -2.05
C ASP A 156 -10.80 -7.70 -1.72
N ALA A 157 -10.32 -8.66 -2.51
CA ALA A 157 -9.04 -9.33 -2.23
C ALA A 157 -7.80 -8.40 -2.29
N GLY A 158 -7.90 -7.24 -2.95
CA GLY A 158 -6.81 -6.29 -3.16
C GLY A 158 -7.31 -4.88 -3.45
N ALA A 159 -6.44 -3.88 -3.27
CA ALA A 159 -6.81 -2.46 -3.38
C ALA A 159 -7.40 -2.08 -4.74
N ARG A 160 -6.85 -2.58 -5.85
CA ARG A 160 -7.39 -2.32 -7.20
C ARG A 160 -8.82 -2.85 -7.38
N GLY A 161 -9.15 -3.97 -6.74
CA GLY A 161 -10.50 -4.50 -6.71
C GLY A 161 -11.46 -3.55 -6.01
N SER A 162 -11.06 -3.02 -4.86
CA SER A 162 -11.81 -1.97 -4.14
C SER A 162 -11.98 -0.68 -4.94
N THR A 163 -10.94 -0.23 -5.65
CA THR A 163 -11.05 0.89 -6.58
C THR A 163 -12.10 0.60 -7.66
N THR A 164 -12.08 -0.60 -8.26
CA THR A 164 -13.07 -1.02 -9.27
C THR A 164 -14.49 -1.04 -8.71
N THR A 165 -14.68 -1.61 -7.51
CA THR A 165 -15.96 -1.64 -6.80
C THR A 165 -16.52 -0.24 -6.56
N PHE A 166 -15.69 0.70 -6.13
CA PHE A 166 -16.12 2.06 -5.85
C PHE A 166 -16.34 2.90 -7.11
N VAL A 167 -15.36 2.90 -8.01
CA VAL A 167 -15.29 3.82 -9.16
C VAL A 167 -16.12 3.33 -10.33
N GLU A 168 -15.96 2.06 -10.72
CA GLU A 168 -16.59 1.51 -11.92
C GLU A 168 -17.96 0.93 -11.62
N ARG A 169 -18.09 0.18 -10.52
CA ARG A 169 -19.38 -0.42 -10.12
C ARG A 169 -20.27 0.53 -9.32
N GLY A 170 -19.73 1.67 -8.89
CA GLY A 170 -20.49 2.69 -8.20
C GLY A 170 -21.02 2.26 -6.84
N ILE A 171 -20.33 1.36 -6.12
CA ILE A 171 -20.75 0.87 -4.80
C ILE A 171 -20.03 1.65 -3.69
N GLY A 172 -20.75 2.04 -2.63
CA GLY A 172 -20.19 2.72 -1.46
C GLY A 172 -20.23 4.24 -1.53
N ASP A 173 -20.08 4.92 -0.41
CA ASP A 173 -20.03 6.38 -0.30
C ASP A 173 -18.60 6.93 -0.27
N VAL A 174 -17.69 6.12 0.27
CA VAL A 174 -16.27 6.44 0.44
C VAL A 174 -15.41 5.21 0.24
N LEU A 175 -14.26 5.38 -0.40
CA LEU A 175 -13.20 4.39 -0.51
C LEU A 175 -12.02 4.78 0.39
N LEU A 176 -11.59 3.86 1.25
CA LEU A 176 -10.31 3.96 1.94
C LEU A 176 -9.20 3.58 0.96
N ALA A 177 -8.53 4.58 0.41
CA ALA A 177 -7.67 4.44 -0.74
C ALA A 177 -6.21 4.69 -0.40
N TRP A 178 -5.33 3.94 -1.06
CA TRP A 178 -3.99 4.47 -1.32
C TRP A 178 -4.09 5.81 -2.04
N GLU A 179 -3.29 6.79 -1.62
CA GLU A 179 -3.27 8.11 -2.25
C GLU A 179 -3.02 8.04 -3.76
N ASN A 180 -2.11 7.17 -4.20
CA ASN A 180 -1.83 7.00 -5.62
C ASN A 180 -3.04 6.45 -6.40
N GLU A 181 -3.84 5.54 -5.82
CA GLU A 181 -5.05 5.01 -6.45
C GLU A 181 -6.15 6.07 -6.51
N ALA A 182 -6.29 6.88 -5.46
CA ALA A 182 -7.28 7.95 -5.40
C ALA A 182 -7.00 9.04 -6.44
N LEU A 183 -5.74 9.49 -6.54
CA LEU A 183 -5.31 10.48 -7.53
C LEU A 183 -5.42 9.94 -8.96
N LEU A 184 -5.06 8.67 -9.17
CA LEU A 184 -5.24 8.00 -10.45
C LEU A 184 -6.72 7.90 -10.84
N ALA A 185 -7.60 7.54 -9.91
CA ALA A 185 -9.04 7.45 -10.15
C ALA A 185 -9.63 8.81 -10.57
N ILE A 186 -9.21 9.90 -9.92
CA ILE A 186 -9.64 11.26 -10.30
C ILE A 186 -9.15 11.62 -11.70
N LYS A 187 -7.88 11.34 -12.02
CA LYS A 187 -7.30 11.72 -13.31
C LYS A 187 -7.83 10.90 -14.48
N GLU A 188 -7.89 9.58 -14.33
CA GLU A 188 -8.10 8.67 -15.47
C GLU A 188 -9.52 8.09 -15.52
N LEU A 189 -10.16 7.84 -14.38
CA LEU A 189 -11.40 7.05 -14.32
C LEU A 189 -12.65 7.88 -14.08
N GLY A 190 -12.51 9.10 -13.55
CA GLY A 190 -13.64 9.98 -13.32
C GLY A 190 -13.27 11.43 -13.02
N PRO A 191 -12.69 12.17 -13.99
CA PRO A 191 -12.58 13.63 -13.88
C PRO A 191 -13.93 14.24 -13.51
N GLY A 192 -13.97 14.99 -12.41
CA GLY A 192 -15.20 15.62 -11.91
C GLY A 192 -16.22 14.67 -11.26
N LYS A 193 -15.90 13.39 -11.05
CA LYS A 193 -16.80 12.42 -10.38
C LYS A 193 -16.43 12.13 -8.93
N PHE A 194 -15.18 12.39 -8.55
CA PHE A 194 -14.65 12.07 -7.23
C PHE A 194 -13.83 13.21 -6.67
N GLU A 195 -13.69 13.21 -5.34
CA GLU A 195 -12.91 14.17 -4.58
C GLU A 195 -12.06 13.42 -3.55
N VAL A 196 -10.82 13.87 -3.33
CA VAL A 196 -9.99 13.38 -2.23
C VAL A 196 -10.27 14.23 -0.99
N VAL A 197 -10.63 13.56 0.09
CA VAL A 197 -10.65 14.10 1.44
C VAL A 197 -9.38 13.62 2.15
N ALA A 198 -8.51 14.58 2.47
CA ALA A 198 -7.33 14.34 3.28
C ALA A 198 -7.74 14.30 4.76
N PRO A 199 -7.57 13.17 5.46
CA PRO A 199 -7.91 13.10 6.88
C PRO A 199 -6.94 13.95 7.72
N SER A 200 -7.30 14.21 8.97
CA SER A 200 -6.48 15.01 9.89
C SER A 200 -5.11 14.39 10.17
N VAL A 201 -5.07 13.06 10.21
CA VAL A 201 -3.85 12.25 10.34
C VAL A 201 -4.01 10.97 9.51
N SER A 202 -2.90 10.48 8.98
CA SER A 202 -2.83 9.18 8.31
C SER A 202 -1.47 8.53 8.55
N VAL A 203 -1.24 7.38 7.93
CA VAL A 203 -0.01 6.61 8.08
C VAL A 203 0.96 6.89 6.94
N LEU A 204 2.24 7.03 7.24
CA LEU A 204 3.30 6.95 6.25
C LEU A 204 3.41 5.51 5.78
N ALA A 205 2.86 5.23 4.60
CA ALA A 205 2.93 3.91 4.02
C ALA A 205 4.21 3.78 3.18
N GLU A 206 4.98 2.74 3.46
CA GLU A 206 6.30 2.49 2.87
C GLU A 206 6.29 1.13 2.14
N PRO A 207 5.96 1.09 0.83
CA PRO A 207 5.97 -0.12 0.04
C PRO A 207 7.42 -0.55 -0.26
N PRO A 208 7.91 -1.67 0.29
CA PRO A 208 9.30 -2.05 0.12
C PRO A 208 9.52 -2.96 -1.09
N VAL A 209 10.78 -3.00 -1.52
CA VAL A 209 11.26 -3.83 -2.61
C VAL A 209 12.43 -4.71 -2.15
N ALA A 210 12.55 -5.90 -2.72
CA ALA A 210 13.68 -6.80 -2.43
C ALA A 210 14.00 -7.73 -3.60
N VAL A 211 15.28 -8.05 -3.77
CA VAL A 211 15.72 -9.16 -4.61
C VAL A 211 15.45 -10.47 -3.88
N VAL A 212 14.85 -11.44 -4.58
CA VAL A 212 14.64 -12.80 -4.07
C VAL A 212 15.87 -13.64 -4.44
N ASP A 213 16.85 -13.66 -3.53
CA ASP A 213 18.18 -14.23 -3.78
C ASP A 213 18.14 -15.65 -4.36
N LYS A 214 17.26 -16.52 -3.87
CA LYS A 214 17.16 -17.91 -4.33
C LYS A 214 16.74 -18.01 -5.79
N ALA A 215 15.68 -17.29 -6.18
CA ALA A 215 15.16 -17.30 -7.55
C ALA A 215 16.13 -16.60 -8.51
N ALA A 216 16.59 -15.39 -8.14
CA ALA A 216 17.51 -14.62 -8.96
C ALA A 216 18.88 -15.30 -9.12
N GLY A 217 19.36 -15.99 -8.07
CA GLY A 217 20.56 -16.81 -8.12
C GLY A 217 20.41 -18.01 -9.04
N LYS A 218 19.31 -18.76 -8.91
CA LYS A 218 19.01 -19.92 -9.77
C LYS A 218 18.95 -19.55 -11.25
N ARG A 219 18.44 -18.35 -11.59
CA ARG A 219 18.30 -17.87 -12.97
C ARG A 219 19.51 -17.09 -13.49
N GLY A 220 20.51 -16.80 -12.65
CA GLY A 220 21.64 -15.95 -13.02
C GLY A 220 21.26 -14.47 -13.25
N THR A 221 20.10 -14.04 -12.75
CA THR A 221 19.53 -12.70 -12.97
C THR A 221 19.83 -11.72 -11.85
N LYS A 222 20.60 -12.13 -10.82
CA LYS A 222 20.90 -11.28 -9.66
C LYS A 222 21.45 -9.88 -10.01
N PRO A 223 22.40 -9.71 -10.97
CA PRO A 223 22.89 -8.38 -11.33
C PRO A 223 21.80 -7.46 -11.91
N VAL A 224 20.99 -7.97 -12.84
CA VAL A 224 19.91 -7.18 -13.45
C VAL A 224 18.76 -6.93 -12.46
N ALA A 225 18.45 -7.89 -11.59
CA ALA A 225 17.45 -7.75 -10.53
C ALA A 225 17.83 -6.67 -9.52
N GLN A 226 19.09 -6.65 -9.09
CA GLN A 226 19.61 -5.60 -8.20
C GLN A 226 19.54 -4.24 -8.89
N ALA A 227 20.05 -4.14 -10.12
CA ALA A 227 20.03 -2.89 -10.88
C ALA A 227 18.61 -2.37 -11.12
N TYR A 228 17.64 -3.27 -11.36
CA TYR A 228 16.23 -2.92 -11.52
C TYR A 228 15.66 -2.22 -10.29
N LEU A 229 15.97 -2.72 -9.08
CA LEU A 229 15.51 -2.10 -7.85
C LEU A 229 16.27 -0.82 -7.52
N GLU A 230 17.58 -0.78 -7.73
CA GLU A 230 18.39 0.45 -7.56
C GLU A 230 17.93 1.56 -8.50
N TYR A 231 17.49 1.22 -9.72
CA TYR A 231 17.01 2.18 -10.69
C TYR A 231 15.76 2.95 -10.23
N LEU A 232 14.94 2.36 -9.33
CA LEU A 232 13.81 3.05 -8.70
C LEU A 232 14.25 4.28 -7.89
N TYR A 233 15.48 4.32 -7.40
CA TYR A 233 16.03 5.40 -6.60
C TYR A 233 16.70 6.51 -7.44
N THR A 234 16.89 6.29 -8.74
CA THR A 234 17.46 7.30 -9.65
C THR A 234 16.47 8.44 -9.91
N PRO A 235 16.92 9.62 -10.37
CA PRO A 235 16.02 10.70 -10.77
C PRO A 235 14.92 10.25 -11.74
N ALA A 236 15.24 9.40 -12.73
CA ALA A 236 14.26 8.85 -13.68
C ALA A 236 13.21 7.95 -12.99
N GLY A 237 13.64 7.05 -12.11
CA GLY A 237 12.74 6.20 -11.33
C GLY A 237 11.84 7.01 -10.40
N GLN A 238 12.39 8.04 -9.75
CA GLN A 238 11.65 8.93 -8.85
C GLN A 238 10.65 9.82 -9.62
N GLU A 239 11.02 10.31 -10.80
CA GLU A 239 10.12 11.05 -11.70
C GLU A 239 8.93 10.17 -12.15
N LEU A 240 9.20 8.90 -12.47
CA LEU A 240 8.14 7.93 -12.78
C LEU A 240 7.25 7.67 -11.57
N ALA A 241 7.80 7.46 -10.38
CA ALA A 241 7.02 7.29 -9.16
C ALA A 241 6.07 8.48 -8.94
N ALA A 242 6.59 9.71 -9.08
CA ALA A 242 5.82 10.94 -8.90
C ALA A 242 4.72 11.11 -9.96
N ARG A 243 5.01 10.85 -11.25
CA ARG A 243 4.02 10.89 -12.34
C ARG A 243 2.89 9.88 -12.16
N HIS A 244 3.17 8.78 -11.46
CA HIS A 244 2.21 7.75 -11.08
C HIS A 244 1.67 7.92 -9.66
N PHE A 245 1.74 9.14 -9.12
CA PHE A 245 1.13 9.55 -7.85
C PHE A 245 1.67 8.87 -6.59
N TYR A 246 2.87 8.29 -6.64
CA TYR A 246 3.60 7.90 -5.44
C TYR A 246 4.48 9.06 -4.98
N ARG A 247 4.62 9.25 -3.66
CA ARG A 247 5.46 10.31 -3.10
C ARG A 247 6.94 9.94 -3.29
N PRO A 248 7.71 10.66 -4.13
CA PRO A 248 9.12 10.36 -4.32
C PRO A 248 9.92 10.75 -3.08
N ARG A 249 11.04 10.05 -2.83
CA ARG A 249 11.97 10.38 -1.75
C ARG A 249 13.09 11.33 -2.17
N LEU A 250 13.43 11.37 -3.46
CA LEU A 250 14.44 12.30 -3.96
C LEU A 250 13.92 13.74 -3.85
N ALA A 251 14.56 14.56 -3.00
CA ALA A 251 14.08 15.88 -2.62
C ALA A 251 13.79 16.81 -3.80
N SER A 252 14.63 16.78 -4.84
CA SER A 252 14.44 17.58 -6.06
C SER A 252 13.15 17.21 -6.81
N VAL A 253 12.82 15.91 -6.89
CA VAL A 253 11.59 15.44 -7.53
C VAL A 253 10.39 15.68 -6.61
N ALA A 254 10.53 15.45 -5.30
CA ALA A 254 9.48 15.72 -4.33
C ALA A 254 9.02 17.19 -4.36
N ALA A 255 9.97 18.13 -4.43
CA ALA A 255 9.67 19.56 -4.55
C ALA A 255 8.89 19.89 -5.84
N LYS A 256 9.33 19.33 -6.99
CA LYS A 256 8.68 19.52 -8.29
C LYS A 256 7.21 19.08 -8.30
N TYR A 257 6.90 18.01 -7.57
CA TYR A 257 5.57 17.38 -7.57
C TYR A 257 4.72 17.69 -6.35
N GLN A 258 5.21 18.52 -5.40
CA GLN A 258 4.56 18.73 -4.10
C GLN A 258 3.08 19.10 -4.21
N ALA A 259 2.71 19.92 -5.20
CA ALA A 259 1.35 20.43 -5.39
C ALA A 259 0.31 19.34 -5.73
N GLN A 260 0.74 18.16 -6.19
CA GLN A 260 -0.19 17.08 -6.52
C GLN A 260 -0.69 16.31 -5.29
N PHE A 261 0.02 16.43 -4.16
CA PHE A 261 -0.26 15.65 -2.96
C PHE A 261 -1.00 16.49 -1.92
N PRO A 262 -2.10 15.99 -1.34
CA PRO A 262 -2.73 16.65 -0.22
C PRO A 262 -1.75 16.72 0.98
N LYS A 263 -1.86 17.82 1.74
CA LYS A 263 -1.18 17.97 3.03
C LYS A 263 -1.90 17.11 4.06
N VAL A 264 -1.18 16.17 4.66
CA VAL A 264 -1.69 15.23 5.67
C VAL A 264 -0.62 15.04 6.72
N THR A 265 -0.99 15.04 8.00
CA THR A 265 -0.08 14.68 9.09
C THR A 265 0.14 13.17 9.06
N LEU A 266 1.40 12.72 9.03
CA LEU A 266 1.74 11.31 8.90
C LEU A 266 2.45 10.79 10.15
N PHE A 267 2.01 9.64 10.66
CA PHE A 267 2.75 8.86 11.64
C PHE A 267 3.37 7.63 10.99
N THR A 268 4.44 7.10 11.57
CA THR A 268 5.08 5.86 11.09
C THR A 268 4.55 4.60 11.78
N ILE A 269 4.73 3.45 11.14
CA ILE A 269 4.39 2.15 11.75
C ILE A 269 5.17 1.91 13.04
N ASP A 270 6.41 2.38 13.10
CA ASP A 270 7.28 2.22 14.27
C ASP A 270 6.80 3.08 15.44
N GLU A 271 6.46 4.34 15.20
CA GLU A 271 5.91 5.26 16.21
C GLU A 271 4.60 4.75 16.80
N ALA A 272 3.67 4.27 15.96
CA ALA A 272 2.31 3.96 16.40
C ALA A 272 2.13 2.52 16.89
N PHE A 273 2.95 1.58 16.41
CA PHE A 273 2.75 0.15 16.67
C PHE A 273 4.04 -0.61 17.05
N GLY A 274 5.19 0.07 17.13
CA GLY A 274 6.47 -0.57 17.43
C GLY A 274 6.94 -1.51 16.31
N GLY A 275 6.54 -1.23 15.08
CA GLY A 275 6.96 -1.92 13.88
C GLY A 275 6.04 -3.05 13.41
N TRP A 276 6.32 -3.52 12.21
CA TRP A 276 5.43 -4.41 11.45
C TRP A 276 5.16 -5.77 12.11
N LYS A 277 6.15 -6.37 12.78
CA LYS A 277 5.97 -7.66 13.46
C LYS A 277 4.95 -7.56 14.60
N LYS A 278 5.05 -6.52 15.44
CA LYS A 278 4.10 -6.26 16.53
C LYS A 278 2.71 -5.93 16.00
N ALA A 279 2.64 -5.02 15.02
CA ALA A 279 1.38 -4.65 14.37
C ALA A 279 0.67 -5.88 13.78
N HIS A 280 1.39 -6.74 13.07
CA HIS A 280 0.81 -7.94 12.49
C HIS A 280 0.32 -8.93 13.55
N ALA A 281 1.13 -9.23 14.56
CA ALA A 281 0.77 -10.16 15.62
C ALA A 281 -0.49 -9.71 16.37
N ALA A 282 -0.59 -8.42 16.70
CA ALA A 282 -1.73 -7.88 17.45
C ALA A 282 -3.01 -7.76 16.60
N HIS A 283 -2.89 -7.38 15.32
CA HIS A 283 -4.05 -6.98 14.53
C HIS A 283 -4.48 -7.97 13.46
N PHE A 284 -3.56 -8.71 12.84
CA PHE A 284 -3.83 -9.39 11.57
C PHE A 284 -3.58 -10.90 11.56
N ALA A 285 -2.81 -11.41 12.53
CA ALA A 285 -2.64 -12.85 12.73
C ALA A 285 -4.00 -13.55 12.92
N ASP A 286 -4.04 -14.87 12.76
CA ASP A 286 -5.29 -15.62 12.92
C ASP A 286 -5.75 -15.57 14.39
N GLY A 287 -7.02 -15.20 14.60
CA GLY A 287 -7.60 -14.96 15.93
C GLY A 287 -7.27 -13.59 16.54
N ALA A 288 -6.50 -12.75 15.85
CA ALA A 288 -6.10 -11.43 16.32
C ALA A 288 -7.26 -10.41 16.25
N LEU A 289 -6.99 -9.13 16.57
CA LEU A 289 -8.03 -8.11 16.73
C LEU A 289 -8.96 -7.96 15.52
N PHE A 290 -8.45 -8.06 14.29
CA PHE A 290 -9.30 -7.98 13.10
C PHE A 290 -10.38 -9.09 13.07
N ASP A 291 -10.04 -10.32 13.44
CA ASP A 291 -10.99 -11.46 13.44
C ASP A 291 -12.04 -11.36 14.56
N GLN A 292 -11.76 -10.52 15.57
CA GLN A 292 -12.71 -10.19 16.63
C GLN A 292 -13.67 -9.07 16.20
N ILE A 293 -13.25 -8.20 15.27
CA ILE A 293 -14.00 -7.05 14.74
C ILE A 293 -14.90 -7.50 13.58
N TYR A 294 -14.37 -8.32 12.68
CA TYR A 294 -15.05 -8.73 11.47
C TYR A 294 -15.15 -10.24 11.40
N ARG A 295 -16.39 -10.74 11.33
CA ARG A 295 -16.70 -12.15 11.07
C ARG A 295 -17.57 -12.21 9.81
N PRO A 296 -17.13 -12.88 8.72
CA PRO A 296 -17.95 -13.03 7.53
C PRO A 296 -19.32 -13.64 7.88
N GLY A 297 -20.41 -13.01 7.45
CA GLY A 297 -21.76 -13.58 7.57
C GLY A 297 -22.48 -13.40 8.91
N ARG A 298 -22.08 -12.43 9.74
CA ARG A 298 -22.86 -11.98 10.92
C ARG A 298 -23.06 -10.47 10.91
#